data_AF-A0A059CH44-F1
#
_entry.id   AF-A0A059CH44-F1
#
_cell.length_a   1.000
_cell.length_b   1.000
_cell.length_c   1.000
_cell.angle_alpha   90.00
_cell.angle_beta   90.00
_cell.angle_gamma   90.00
#
_symmetry.space_group_name_H-M   'P 1'
#
loop_
_entity.id
_entity.type
_entity.pdbx_description
1 polymer ?
#
loop_
_entity_poly.entity_id
_entity_poly.type
_entity_poly.pdbx_seq_one_letter_code
_entity_poly.pdbx_strand_id
1 'polypeptide(L)'
;MAALAIGVAAGATTSMAGSRSFHRLRHAPTRISCVKWDPEGLFGPPQTGHIARSEFRRRLEKDAEAREEFERHVREENERRRAVRESRDVPDTPAELVEYFLDTEAQEIEFEIARMRPRLNEEFFAHLQFELGQLRFSVSKTEDMEDRLIELEALQKALLEGTEAYEKMQVDLVKAKNNLTKILTSKDVKATLLEMVEQNELNRSLLTLLDENIANAQKGNQVE
;
A
#
# COMPACT_ATOMS: atom_id res chain seq x y z
N MET A 1 19.62 69.89 -4.36
CA MET A 1 19.21 69.16 -5.57
C MET A 1 17.83 68.57 -5.32
N ALA A 2 16.82 69.24 -5.90
CA ALA A 2 15.49 68.76 -6.34
C ALA A 2 14.73 67.72 -5.48
N ALA A 3 13.60 68.07 -4.83
CA ALA A 3 12.23 68.16 -5.40
C ALA A 3 11.67 66.76 -5.73
N LEU A 4 10.50 66.29 -5.26
CA LEU A 4 9.26 66.95 -4.87
C LEU A 4 8.50 66.07 -3.85
N ALA A 5 7.95 66.72 -2.83
CA ALA A 5 6.79 66.24 -2.08
C ALA A 5 5.54 66.23 -2.97
N ILE A 6 4.54 65.42 -2.62
CA ILE A 6 3.15 65.87 -2.40
C ILE A 6 2.42 64.72 -1.70
N GLY A 7 2.07 64.96 -0.45
CA GLY A 7 0.94 64.31 0.18
C GLY A 7 -0.26 65.27 0.24
N VAL A 8 -1.40 64.68 0.59
CA VAL A 8 -2.65 65.31 1.06
C VAL A 8 -3.57 65.86 -0.04
N ALA A 9 -4.74 65.25 -0.18
CA ALA A 9 -5.98 65.83 0.35
C ALA A 9 -7.16 64.88 0.17
N ALA A 10 -7.84 64.62 1.29
CA ALA A 10 -9.22 64.16 1.30
C ALA A 10 -10.10 65.20 0.61
N GLY A 11 -10.83 64.77 -0.42
CA GLY A 11 -11.86 65.54 -1.07
C GLY A 11 -13.11 64.68 -1.19
N ALA A 12 -14.01 64.82 -0.21
CA ALA A 12 -15.35 64.26 -0.29
C ALA A 12 -16.10 65.00 -1.42
N THR A 13 -16.29 64.33 -2.56
CA THR A 13 -17.23 64.78 -3.59
C THR A 13 -18.52 63.96 -3.46
N THR A 14 -19.51 64.60 -2.86
CA THR A 14 -20.92 64.22 -2.88
C THR A 14 -21.43 64.14 -4.32
N SER A 15 -21.44 62.93 -4.89
CA SER A 15 -22.19 62.67 -6.13
C SER A 15 -23.66 62.47 -5.77
N MET A 16 -24.49 63.42 -6.19
CA MET A 16 -25.94 63.41 -6.10
C MET A 16 -26.52 62.08 -6.59
N ALA A 17 -27.20 61.39 -5.68
CA ALA A 17 -28.00 60.21 -5.97
C ALA A 17 -29.19 60.62 -6.85
N GLY A 18 -29.02 60.49 -8.17
CA GLY A 18 -30.14 60.42 -9.10
C GLY A 18 -30.92 59.15 -8.83
N SER A 19 -32.01 59.27 -8.07
CA SER A 19 -33.03 58.23 -7.89
C SER A 19 -33.64 57.88 -9.25
N ARG A 20 -33.04 56.92 -9.94
CA ARG A 20 -33.71 56.15 -10.98
C ARG A 20 -34.19 54.88 -10.32
N SER A 21 -35.48 54.85 -10.00
CA SER A 21 -36.21 53.69 -9.55
C SER A 21 -36.25 52.64 -10.66
N PHE A 22 -35.14 51.93 -10.84
CA PHE A 22 -35.18 50.64 -11.48
C PHE A 22 -35.80 49.69 -10.48
N HIS A 23 -37.10 49.47 -10.64
CA HIS A 23 -37.81 48.39 -9.98
C HIS A 23 -36.96 47.13 -10.16
N ARG A 24 -36.29 46.68 -9.08
CA ARG A 24 -35.76 45.32 -9.02
C ARG A 24 -36.98 44.45 -9.22
N LEU A 25 -37.15 43.91 -10.43
CA LEU A 25 -38.00 42.77 -10.66
C LEU A 25 -37.51 41.74 -9.66
N ARG A 26 -38.27 41.58 -8.57
CA ARG A 26 -38.08 40.48 -7.64
C ARG A 26 -38.26 39.26 -8.52
N HIS A 27 -37.16 38.61 -8.90
CA HIS A 27 -37.21 37.25 -9.38
C HIS A 27 -37.79 36.44 -8.22
N ALA A 28 -39.12 36.31 -8.22
CA ALA A 28 -39.75 35.25 -7.50
C ALA A 28 -39.10 33.97 -8.02
N PRO A 29 -38.59 33.08 -7.16
CA PRO A 29 -38.19 31.77 -7.64
C PRO A 29 -39.42 31.21 -8.36
N THR A 30 -39.29 30.86 -9.63
CA THR A 30 -40.30 30.12 -10.38
C THR A 30 -40.48 28.79 -9.67
N ARG A 31 -41.34 28.80 -8.65
CA ARG A 31 -41.78 27.59 -7.97
C ARG A 31 -42.70 26.94 -8.97
N ILE A 32 -42.21 25.88 -9.62
CA ILE A 32 -43.00 25.09 -10.57
C ILE A 32 -44.20 24.55 -9.80
N SER A 33 -45.32 25.24 -9.85
CA SER A 33 -46.61 24.74 -9.40
C SER A 33 -47.27 24.14 -10.63
N CYS A 34 -47.59 22.84 -10.55
CA CYS A 34 -48.21 21.99 -11.58
C CYS A 34 -47.23 21.23 -12.48
N VAL A 35 -46.80 20.06 -12.01
CA VAL A 35 -46.61 18.88 -12.87
C VAL A 35 -47.64 17.85 -12.40
N LYS A 36 -48.91 18.07 -12.74
CA LYS A 36 -50.01 17.16 -12.39
C LYS A 36 -50.96 16.89 -13.56
N TRP A 37 -50.52 17.23 -14.78
CA TRP A 37 -51.19 16.83 -16.01
C TRP A 37 -50.39 15.68 -16.62
N ASP A 38 -50.78 14.47 -16.22
CA ASP A 38 -50.37 13.23 -16.88
C ASP A 38 -51.64 12.40 -17.12
N PRO A 39 -52.40 12.70 -18.20
CA PRO A 39 -53.69 12.05 -18.47
C PRO A 39 -53.55 10.56 -18.84
N GLU A 40 -52.36 10.14 -19.27
CA GLU A 40 -52.05 8.76 -19.69
C GLU A 40 -51.29 7.97 -18.61
N GLY A 41 -50.93 8.60 -17.49
CA GLY A 41 -50.23 7.95 -16.37
C GLY A 41 -48.85 7.39 -16.73
N LEU A 42 -48.19 7.94 -17.75
CA LEU A 42 -46.91 7.44 -18.26
C LEU A 42 -45.74 7.77 -17.31
N PHE A 43 -45.86 8.85 -16.54
CA PHE A 43 -44.85 9.31 -15.61
C PHE A 43 -45.39 9.11 -14.20
N GLY A 44 -44.95 8.01 -13.56
CA GLY A 44 -45.31 7.68 -12.18
C GLY A 44 -45.09 8.83 -11.17
N PRO A 45 -45.48 8.66 -9.90
CA PRO A 45 -45.49 9.73 -8.92
C PRO A 45 -44.11 10.43 -8.82
N PRO A 46 -44.08 11.77 -8.62
CA PRO A 46 -42.84 12.53 -8.61
C PRO A 46 -41.91 11.99 -7.53
N GLN A 47 -40.77 11.44 -7.95
CA GLN A 47 -39.76 10.95 -7.02
C GLN A 47 -39.05 12.15 -6.39
N THR A 48 -39.02 12.21 -5.06
CA THR A 48 -38.27 13.24 -4.34
C THR A 48 -36.81 12.79 -4.14
N GLY A 49 -35.91 13.71 -3.76
CA GLY A 49 -34.52 13.37 -3.39
C GLY A 49 -33.53 13.17 -4.55
N HIS A 50 -33.83 13.61 -5.78
CA HIS A 50 -32.89 13.51 -6.91
C HIS A 50 -31.54 14.19 -6.66
N ILE A 51 -31.54 15.36 -5.99
CA ILE A 51 -30.31 16.08 -5.64
C ILE A 51 -29.46 15.26 -4.67
N ALA A 52 -30.07 14.72 -3.61
CA ALA A 52 -29.36 13.88 -2.64
C ALA A 52 -28.78 12.62 -3.28
N ARG A 53 -29.51 11.96 -4.19
CA ARG A 53 -29.00 10.80 -4.96
C ARG A 53 -27.84 11.17 -5.88
N SER A 54 -27.91 12.32 -6.55
CA SER A 54 -26.84 12.79 -7.43
C SER A 54 -25.58 13.17 -6.65
N GLU A 55 -25.74 13.84 -5.49
CA GLU A 55 -24.62 14.18 -4.60
C GLU A 55 -23.98 12.93 -4.00
N PHE A 56 -24.78 11.95 -3.60
CA PHE A 56 -24.28 10.66 -3.12
C PHE A 56 -23.51 9.92 -4.21
N ARG A 57 -24.05 9.86 -5.44
CA ARG A 57 -23.35 9.26 -6.58
C ARG A 57 -22.03 9.97 -6.87
N ARG A 58 -22.01 11.31 -6.89
CA ARG A 58 -20.79 12.10 -7.12
C ARG A 58 -19.73 11.89 -6.04
N ARG A 59 -20.13 11.68 -4.78
CA ARG A 59 -19.20 11.31 -3.71
C ARG A 59 -18.60 9.93 -3.94
N LEU A 60 -19.43 8.94 -4.30
CA LEU A 60 -18.95 7.60 -4.63
C LEU A 60 -18.00 7.60 -5.84
N GLU A 61 -18.28 8.40 -6.87
CA GLU A 61 -17.40 8.56 -8.03
C GLU A 61 -16.06 9.19 -7.65
N LYS A 62 -16.06 10.25 -6.82
CA LYS A 62 -14.83 10.84 -6.29
C LYS A 62 -14.04 9.89 -5.41
N ASP A 63 -14.72 9.12 -4.57
CA ASP A 63 -14.09 8.12 -3.72
C ASP A 63 -13.50 6.99 -4.57
N ALA A 64 -14.16 6.61 -5.68
CA ALA A 64 -13.65 5.65 -6.65
C ALA A 64 -12.40 6.17 -7.38
N GLU A 65 -12.45 7.40 -7.89
CA GLU A 65 -11.29 8.05 -8.54
C GLU A 65 -10.10 8.17 -7.58
N ALA A 66 -10.34 8.58 -6.33
CA ALA A 66 -9.31 8.67 -5.30
C ALA A 66 -8.72 7.29 -4.94
N ARG A 67 -9.55 6.24 -4.91
CA ARG A 67 -9.08 4.86 -4.72
C ARG A 67 -8.23 4.40 -5.90
N GLU A 68 -8.67 4.65 -7.13
CA GLU A 68 -7.91 4.30 -8.33
C GLU A 68 -6.57 5.03 -8.38
N GLU A 69 -6.52 6.32 -8.05
CA GLU A 69 -5.29 7.10 -7.94
C GLU A 69 -4.32 6.51 -6.91
N PHE A 70 -4.84 6.19 -5.73
CA PHE A 70 -4.05 5.56 -4.68
C PHE A 70 -3.51 4.20 -5.13
N GLU A 71 -4.34 3.36 -5.74
CA GLU A 71 -3.94 2.06 -6.27
C GLU A 71 -2.91 2.16 -7.41
N ARG A 72 -2.99 3.20 -8.25
CA ARG A 72 -1.96 3.47 -9.27
C ARG A 72 -0.64 3.84 -8.62
N HIS A 73 -0.66 4.77 -7.65
CA HIS A 73 0.54 5.17 -6.93
C HIS A 73 1.20 3.98 -6.22
N VAL A 74 0.42 3.13 -5.56
CA VAL A 74 0.92 1.91 -4.92
C VAL A 74 1.52 0.93 -5.94
N ARG A 75 0.92 0.81 -7.14
CA ARG A 75 1.47 -0.02 -8.22
C ARG A 75 2.81 0.50 -8.73
N GLU A 76 2.88 1.79 -9.06
CA GLU A 76 4.11 2.43 -9.56
C GLU A 76 5.25 2.33 -8.53
N GLU A 77 4.93 2.50 -7.26
CA GLU A 77 5.90 2.40 -6.16
C GLU A 77 6.44 0.96 -6.00
N ASN A 78 5.54 -0.04 -6.05
CA ASN A 78 5.91 -1.45 -6.05
C ASN A 78 6.74 -1.85 -7.28
N GLU A 79 6.42 -1.32 -8.46
CA GLU A 79 7.18 -1.54 -9.69
C GLU A 79 8.57 -0.91 -9.61
N ARG A 80 8.67 0.30 -9.07
CA ARG A 80 9.95 0.97 -8.82
C ARG A 80 10.84 0.13 -7.90
N ARG A 81 10.29 -0.36 -6.78
CA ARG A 81 11.02 -1.25 -5.85
C ARG A 81 11.47 -2.52 -6.55
N ARG A 82 10.60 -3.13 -7.34
CA ARG A 82 10.94 -4.32 -8.13
C ARG A 82 12.10 -4.03 -9.08
N ALA A 83 12.07 -2.92 -9.79
CA ALA A 83 13.15 -2.52 -10.69
C ALA A 83 14.48 -2.33 -9.93
N VAL A 84 14.44 -1.73 -8.74
CA VAL A 84 15.63 -1.62 -7.86
C VAL A 84 16.15 -3.01 -7.50
N ARG A 85 15.31 -3.94 -7.03
CA ARG A 85 15.73 -5.32 -6.69
C ARG A 85 16.39 -6.04 -7.86
N GLU A 86 15.81 -5.91 -9.05
CA GLU A 86 16.32 -6.54 -10.27
C GLU A 86 17.64 -5.93 -10.72
N SER A 87 17.88 -4.64 -10.44
CA SER A 87 19.14 -3.96 -10.75
C SER A 87 20.28 -4.29 -9.79
N ARG A 88 19.99 -4.85 -8.61
CA ARG A 88 21.01 -5.18 -7.61
C ARG A 88 21.74 -6.48 -7.98
N ASP A 89 23.06 -6.37 -8.04
CA ASP A 89 23.97 -7.49 -8.27
C ASP A 89 24.09 -8.38 -7.03
N VAL A 90 24.24 -9.69 -7.27
CA VAL A 90 24.34 -10.71 -6.21
C VAL A 90 25.81 -10.85 -5.79
N PRO A 91 26.18 -10.48 -4.55
CA PRO A 91 27.58 -10.51 -4.10
C PRO A 91 28.08 -11.93 -3.84
N ASP A 92 29.32 -12.23 -4.25
CA ASP A 92 29.93 -13.57 -4.18
C ASP A 92 30.74 -13.83 -2.91
N THR A 93 31.26 -12.78 -2.26
CA THR A 93 32.07 -12.94 -1.04
C THR A 93 31.27 -12.66 0.24
N PRO A 94 31.64 -13.28 1.38
CA PRO A 94 30.97 -13.01 2.67
C PRO A 94 31.05 -11.54 3.10
N ALA A 95 32.18 -10.87 2.84
CA ALA A 95 32.36 -9.46 3.18
C ALA A 95 31.47 -8.54 2.32
N GLU A 96 31.41 -8.76 1.00
CA GLU A 96 30.50 -8.02 0.13
C GLU A 96 29.03 -8.29 0.47
N LEU A 97 28.71 -9.50 0.95
CA LEU A 97 27.37 -9.84 1.41
C LEU A 97 26.97 -9.04 2.66
N VAL A 98 27.90 -8.77 3.58
CA VAL A 98 27.66 -7.90 4.74
C VAL A 98 27.32 -6.48 4.27
N GLU A 99 28.17 -5.88 3.43
CA GLU A 99 27.91 -4.52 2.92
C GLU A 99 26.61 -4.45 2.14
N TYR A 100 26.32 -5.46 1.32
CA TYR A 100 25.08 -5.56 0.58
C TYR A 100 23.85 -5.47 1.49
N PHE A 101 23.87 -6.13 2.64
CA PHE A 101 22.76 -6.04 3.59
C PHE A 101 22.71 -4.74 4.38
N LEU A 102 23.86 -4.13 4.68
CA LEU A 102 23.90 -2.81 5.31
C LEU A 102 23.35 -1.71 4.39
N ASP A 103 23.60 -1.82 3.08
CA ASP A 103 23.02 -0.95 2.06
C ASP A 103 21.54 -1.25 1.75
N THR A 104 20.97 -2.30 2.34
CA THR A 104 19.58 -2.71 2.08
C THR A 104 18.61 -1.93 2.95
N GLU A 105 17.56 -1.38 2.34
CA GLU A 105 16.47 -0.74 3.07
C GLU A 105 15.75 -1.73 3.99
N ALA A 106 15.32 -1.29 5.17
CA ALA A 106 14.64 -2.14 6.15
C ALA A 106 13.37 -2.83 5.62
N GLN A 107 12.68 -2.23 4.64
CA GLN A 107 11.49 -2.81 4.01
C GLN A 107 11.82 -3.94 3.02
N GLU A 108 13.05 -3.94 2.50
CA GLU A 108 13.51 -4.88 1.48
C GLU A 108 14.37 -6.01 2.07
N ILE A 109 14.81 -5.86 3.33
CA ILE A 109 15.68 -6.82 3.99
C ILE A 109 15.08 -8.23 4.01
N GLU A 110 13.77 -8.37 4.24
CA GLU A 110 13.07 -9.66 4.23
C GLU A 110 13.16 -10.35 2.86
N PHE A 111 13.00 -9.57 1.79
CA PHE A 111 13.08 -10.07 0.42
C PHE A 111 14.51 -10.50 0.08
N GLU A 112 15.51 -9.67 0.42
CA GLU A 112 16.90 -9.99 0.12
C GLU A 112 17.40 -11.16 0.98
N ILE A 113 16.94 -11.32 2.23
CA ILE A 113 17.20 -12.51 3.04
C ILE A 113 16.65 -13.75 2.34
N ALA A 114 15.42 -13.69 1.82
CA ALA A 114 14.83 -14.81 1.08
C ALA A 114 15.61 -15.14 -0.20
N ARG A 115 16.05 -14.12 -0.96
CA ARG A 115 16.86 -14.27 -2.17
C ARG A 115 18.22 -14.89 -1.89
N MET A 116 18.87 -14.45 -0.80
CA MET A 116 20.23 -14.82 -0.44
C MET A 116 20.31 -15.98 0.54
N ARG A 117 19.18 -16.59 0.92
CA ARG A 117 19.12 -17.73 1.85
C ARG A 117 20.14 -18.84 1.54
N PRO A 118 20.40 -19.25 0.27
CA PRO A 118 21.39 -20.29 -0.03
C PRO A 118 22.84 -19.90 0.31
N ARG A 119 23.12 -18.60 0.42
CA ARG A 119 24.45 -18.03 0.74
C ARG A 119 24.58 -17.65 2.21
N LEU A 120 23.46 -17.46 2.93
CA LEU A 120 23.40 -17.29 4.38
C LEU A 120 23.66 -18.62 5.11
N ASN A 121 24.88 -19.13 4.98
CA ASN A 121 25.36 -20.37 5.58
C ASN A 121 26.10 -20.11 6.90
N GLU A 122 26.41 -21.18 7.63
CA GLU A 122 27.14 -21.10 8.89
C GLU A 122 28.51 -20.40 8.73
N GLU A 123 29.18 -20.57 7.58
CA GLU A 123 30.42 -19.88 7.24
C GLU A 123 30.27 -18.36 7.21
N PHE A 124 29.16 -17.85 6.66
CA PHE A 124 28.87 -16.41 6.63
C PHE A 124 28.63 -15.88 8.05
N PHE A 125 27.85 -16.58 8.86
CA PHE A 125 27.60 -16.16 10.24
C PHE A 125 28.86 -16.23 11.10
N ALA A 126 29.74 -17.20 10.86
CA ALA A 126 31.04 -17.28 11.51
C ALA A 126 31.94 -16.07 11.12
N HIS A 127 31.93 -15.67 9.84
CA HIS A 127 32.62 -14.47 9.38
C HIS A 127 32.08 -13.20 10.07
N LEU A 128 30.76 -13.03 10.11
CA LEU A 128 30.11 -11.90 10.77
C LEU A 128 30.42 -11.85 12.28
N GLN A 129 30.41 -13.00 12.96
CA GLN A 129 30.80 -13.09 14.37
C GLN A 129 32.28 -12.76 14.60
N PHE A 130 33.15 -13.14 13.66
CA PHE A 130 34.57 -12.83 13.73
C PHE A 130 34.82 -11.32 13.58
N GLU A 131 34.17 -10.66 12.63
CA GLU A 131 34.25 -9.20 12.46
C GLU A 131 33.72 -8.45 13.70
N LEU A 132 32.57 -8.87 14.21
CA LEU A 132 32.02 -8.34 15.47
C LEU A 132 32.99 -8.54 16.64
N GLY A 133 33.65 -9.70 16.71
CA GLY A 133 34.67 -9.98 17.70
C GLY A 133 35.87 -9.02 17.60
N GLN A 134 36.37 -8.80 16.38
CA GLN A 134 37.47 -7.86 16.15
C GLN A 134 37.12 -6.44 16.59
N LEU A 135 35.92 -5.95 16.26
CA LEU A 135 35.47 -4.61 16.65
C LEU A 135 35.26 -4.50 18.16
N ARG A 136 34.67 -5.52 18.80
CA ARG A 136 34.44 -5.55 20.26
C ARG A 136 35.74 -5.54 21.08
N PHE A 137 36.76 -6.25 20.61
CA PHE A 137 38.04 -6.41 21.31
C PHE A 137 39.16 -5.50 20.78
N SER A 138 38.86 -4.58 19.86
CA SER A 138 39.81 -3.57 19.40
C SER A 138 40.27 -2.69 20.57
N VAL A 139 41.58 -2.47 20.66
CA VAL A 139 42.22 -1.71 21.75
C VAL A 139 41.92 -0.21 21.64
N SER A 140 41.73 0.29 20.43
CA SER A 140 41.36 1.68 20.14
C SER A 140 39.93 1.75 19.66
N LYS A 141 39.02 2.20 20.53
CA LYS A 141 37.62 2.44 20.19
C LYS A 141 37.46 3.87 19.71
N THR A 142 37.28 4.05 18.41
CA THR A 142 36.85 5.31 17.81
C THR A 142 35.33 5.29 17.67
N GLU A 143 34.70 6.47 17.60
CA GLU A 143 33.25 6.61 17.42
C GLU A 143 32.77 5.83 16.18
N ASP A 144 33.47 5.98 15.05
CA ASP A 144 33.18 5.22 13.81
C ASP A 144 33.19 3.69 13.98
N MET A 145 34.03 3.15 14.89
CA MET A 145 34.07 1.70 15.14
C MET A 145 32.90 1.25 16.04
N GLU A 146 32.45 2.11 16.94
CA GLU A 146 31.29 1.85 17.80
C GLU A 146 29.99 1.90 16.98
N ASP A 147 29.86 2.85 16.07
CA ASP A 147 28.71 2.95 15.15
C ASP A 147 28.64 1.70 14.24
N ARG A 148 29.77 1.33 13.62
CA ARG A 148 29.84 0.13 12.78
C ARG A 148 29.53 -1.15 13.56
N LEU A 149 29.93 -1.22 14.83
CA LEU A 149 29.59 -2.35 15.70
C LEU A 149 28.08 -2.43 15.93
N ILE A 150 27.41 -1.30 16.17
CA ILE A 150 25.95 -1.27 16.35
C ILE A 150 25.23 -1.71 15.07
N GLU A 151 25.67 -1.23 13.90
CA GLU A 151 25.13 -1.62 12.61
C GLU A 151 25.23 -3.14 12.37
N LEU A 152 26.41 -3.72 12.62
CA LEU A 152 26.64 -5.15 12.43
C LEU A 152 25.89 -6.02 13.45
N GLU A 153 25.72 -5.56 14.69
CA GLU A 153 24.90 -6.25 15.70
C GLU A 153 23.42 -6.24 15.32
N ALA A 154 22.91 -5.08 14.87
CA ALA A 154 21.55 -4.96 14.38
C ALA A 154 21.32 -5.85 13.16
N LEU A 155 22.27 -5.85 12.22
CA LEU A 155 22.22 -6.71 11.04
C LEU A 155 22.23 -8.19 11.41
N GLN A 156 23.14 -8.62 12.28
CA GLN A 156 23.22 -10.02 12.72
C GLN A 156 21.87 -10.49 13.28
N LYS A 157 21.25 -9.68 14.14
CA LYS A 157 19.95 -10.00 14.73
C LYS A 157 18.86 -10.09 13.66
N ALA A 158 18.79 -9.12 12.76
CA ALA A 158 17.81 -9.10 11.68
C ALA A 158 17.94 -10.31 10.73
N LEU A 159 19.17 -10.71 10.40
CA LEU A 159 19.44 -11.88 9.55
C LEU A 159 19.04 -13.18 10.25
N LEU A 160 19.32 -13.34 11.53
CA LEU A 160 18.90 -14.53 12.29
C LEU A 160 17.37 -14.63 12.36
N GLU A 161 16.69 -13.56 12.79
CA GLU A 161 15.23 -13.52 12.87
C GLU A 161 14.58 -13.76 11.48
N GLY A 162 15.13 -13.13 10.44
CA GLY A 162 14.61 -13.28 9.07
C GLY A 162 14.83 -14.68 8.48
N THR A 163 15.97 -15.32 8.75
CA THR A 163 16.22 -16.71 8.30
C THR A 163 15.30 -17.71 9.01
N GLU A 164 15.10 -17.57 10.31
CA GLU A 164 14.15 -18.39 11.08
C GLU A 164 12.71 -18.20 10.58
N ALA A 165 12.29 -16.95 10.33
CA ALA A 165 10.98 -16.64 9.79
C ALA A 165 10.79 -17.26 8.40
N TYR A 166 11.81 -17.17 7.53
CA TYR A 166 11.80 -17.78 6.21
C TYR A 166 11.67 -19.30 6.26
N GLU A 167 12.43 -19.98 7.12
CA GLU A 167 12.35 -21.43 7.30
C GLU A 167 10.99 -21.88 7.80
N LYS A 168 10.42 -21.17 8.77
CA LYS A 168 9.08 -21.44 9.27
C LYS A 168 8.03 -21.29 8.16
N MET A 169 8.11 -20.20 7.40
CA MET A 169 7.24 -19.97 6.25
C MET A 169 7.37 -21.08 5.20
N GLN A 170 8.61 -21.53 4.92
CA GLN A 170 8.85 -22.62 3.98
C GLN A 170 8.18 -23.92 4.44
N VAL A 171 8.33 -24.28 5.71
CA VAL A 171 7.66 -25.47 6.29
C VAL A 171 6.14 -25.35 6.18
N ASP A 172 5.58 -24.18 6.48
CA ASP A 172 4.14 -23.94 6.42
C ASP A 172 3.60 -24.02 4.98
N LEU A 173 4.34 -23.50 4.00
CA LEU A 173 3.99 -23.61 2.58
C LEU A 173 4.04 -25.05 2.06
N VAL A 174 5.07 -25.82 2.43
CA VAL A 174 5.17 -27.24 2.06
C VAL A 174 4.03 -28.04 2.67
N LYS A 175 3.68 -27.79 3.95
CA LYS A 175 2.51 -28.40 4.59
C LYS A 175 1.22 -28.01 3.88
N ALA A 176 1.02 -26.73 3.58
CA ALA A 176 -0.16 -26.25 2.87
C ALA A 176 -0.31 -26.92 1.50
N LYS A 177 0.78 -27.07 0.74
CA LYS A 177 0.78 -27.82 -0.53
C LYS A 177 0.36 -29.28 -0.36
N ASN A 178 0.89 -29.97 0.65
CA ASN A 178 0.55 -31.37 0.92
C ASN A 178 -0.93 -31.52 1.30
N ASN A 179 -1.43 -30.60 2.12
CA ASN A 179 -2.83 -30.52 2.54
C ASN A 179 -3.76 -30.26 1.34
N LEU A 180 -3.39 -29.33 0.45
CA LEU A 180 -4.11 -29.08 -0.79
C LEU A 180 -4.13 -30.33 -1.69
N THR A 181 -3.00 -31.02 -1.80
CA THR A 181 -2.90 -32.28 -2.55
C THR A 181 -3.82 -33.36 -1.96
N LYS A 182 -3.88 -33.48 -0.62
CA LYS A 182 -4.80 -34.39 0.09
C LYS A 182 -6.26 -34.06 -0.26
N ILE A 183 -6.63 -32.78 -0.29
CA ILE A 183 -7.99 -32.33 -0.64
C ILE A 183 -8.32 -32.68 -2.09
N LEU A 184 -7.47 -32.29 -3.04
CA LEU A 184 -7.74 -32.47 -4.48
C LEU A 184 -7.71 -33.93 -4.94
N THR A 185 -7.01 -34.81 -4.22
CA THR A 185 -6.93 -36.24 -4.53
C THR A 185 -7.94 -37.10 -3.76
N SER A 186 -8.64 -36.51 -2.79
CA SER A 186 -9.63 -37.20 -1.97
C SER A 186 -10.87 -37.59 -2.79
N LYS A 187 -11.45 -38.75 -2.46
CA LYS A 187 -12.73 -39.18 -3.06
C LYS A 187 -13.92 -38.43 -2.48
N ASP A 188 -13.84 -38.06 -1.20
CA ASP A 188 -14.85 -37.27 -0.49
C ASP A 188 -14.19 -36.07 0.19
N VAL A 189 -14.25 -34.94 -0.51
CA VAL A 189 -13.67 -33.67 -0.07
C VAL A 189 -14.24 -33.23 1.27
N LYS A 190 -15.53 -33.49 1.55
CA LYS A 190 -16.18 -32.99 2.77
C LYS A 190 -15.68 -33.75 4.00
N ALA A 191 -15.59 -35.08 3.89
CA ALA A 191 -15.04 -35.89 4.97
C ALA A 191 -13.56 -35.56 5.23
N THR A 192 -12.77 -35.37 4.18
CA THR A 192 -11.35 -35.00 4.31
C THR A 192 -11.18 -33.61 4.93
N LEU A 193 -12.01 -32.63 4.57
CA LEU A 193 -11.97 -31.31 5.21
C LEU A 193 -12.32 -31.36 6.69
N LEU A 194 -13.30 -32.19 7.10
CA LEU A 194 -13.63 -32.36 8.51
C LEU A 194 -12.46 -32.98 9.29
N GLU A 195 -11.82 -34.01 8.74
CA GLU A 195 -10.61 -34.63 9.33
C GLU A 195 -9.47 -33.60 9.48
N MET A 196 -9.26 -32.76 8.46
CA MET A 196 -8.23 -31.72 8.48
C MET A 196 -8.53 -30.59 9.48
N VAL A 197 -9.81 -30.26 9.69
CA VAL A 197 -10.21 -29.33 10.76
C VAL A 197 -9.89 -29.92 12.12
N GLU A 198 -10.20 -31.20 12.35
CA GLU A 198 -9.89 -31.89 13.61
C GLU A 198 -8.38 -31.92 13.90
N GLN A 199 -7.56 -32.05 12.86
CA GLN A 199 -6.10 -32.07 12.95
C GLN A 199 -5.46 -30.67 12.96
N ASN A 200 -6.26 -29.58 12.94
CA ASN A 200 -5.78 -28.19 12.80
C ASN A 200 -4.86 -27.97 11.58
N GLU A 201 -5.17 -28.64 10.46
CA GLU A 201 -4.39 -28.59 9.23
C GLU A 201 -4.82 -27.47 8.26
N LEU A 202 -5.93 -26.78 8.59
CA LEU A 202 -6.41 -25.61 7.85
C LEU A 202 -5.66 -24.34 8.28
N ASN A 203 -4.50 -24.13 7.68
CA ASN A 203 -3.63 -22.99 7.96
C ASN A 203 -3.89 -21.81 7.01
N ARG A 204 -3.51 -20.60 7.43
CA ARG A 204 -3.60 -19.38 6.61
C ARG A 204 -2.92 -19.55 5.25
N SER A 205 -1.77 -20.23 5.22
CA SER A 205 -1.02 -20.53 4.00
C SER A 205 -1.80 -21.41 3.00
N LEU A 206 -2.69 -22.28 3.47
CA LEU A 206 -3.57 -23.07 2.60
C LEU A 206 -4.65 -22.18 1.97
N LEU A 207 -5.26 -21.30 2.76
CA LEU A 207 -6.26 -20.36 2.28
C LEU A 207 -5.68 -19.39 1.24
N THR A 208 -4.47 -18.86 1.49
CA THR A 208 -3.83 -17.96 0.53
C THR A 208 -3.54 -18.63 -0.82
N LEU A 209 -3.18 -19.93 -0.82
CA LEU A 209 -2.98 -20.68 -2.07
C LEU A 209 -4.29 -20.88 -2.84
N LEU A 210 -5.41 -21.08 -2.13
CA LEU A 210 -6.73 -21.18 -2.74
C LEU A 210 -7.19 -19.81 -3.28
N ASP A 211 -7.00 -18.74 -2.52
CA ASP A 211 -7.34 -17.38 -2.95
C ASP A 211 -6.54 -16.96 -4.19
N GLU A 212 -5.24 -17.28 -4.24
CA GLU A 212 -4.40 -17.04 -5.42
C GLU A 212 -4.88 -17.84 -6.63
N ASN A 213 -5.27 -19.11 -6.44
CA ASN A 213 -5.84 -19.92 -7.50
C ASN A 213 -7.15 -19.32 -8.04
N ILE A 214 -8.05 -18.90 -7.15
CA ILE A 214 -9.32 -18.24 -7.50
C ILE A 214 -9.05 -16.94 -8.27
N ALA A 215 -8.13 -16.10 -7.78
CA ALA A 215 -7.77 -14.86 -8.44
C ALA A 215 -7.18 -15.09 -9.84
N ASN A 216 -6.36 -16.14 -10.00
CA ASN A 216 -5.80 -16.53 -11.29
C ASN A 216 -6.86 -17.07 -12.25
N ALA A 217 -7.82 -17.87 -11.75
CA ALA A 217 -8.96 -18.33 -12.54
C ALA A 217 -9.83 -17.17 -13.03
N GLN A 218 -10.11 -16.19 -12.16
CA GLN A 218 -10.84 -14.97 -12.51
C GLN A 218 -10.11 -14.14 -13.57
N LYS A 219 -8.79 -13.93 -13.44
CA LYS A 219 -7.97 -13.26 -14.45
C LYS A 219 -7.97 -14.00 -15.80
N GLY A 220 -8.03 -15.32 -15.76
CA GLY A 220 -8.10 -16.19 -16.94
C GLY A 220 -9.47 -16.27 -17.59
N ASN A 221 -10.49 -15.54 -17.10
CA ASN A 221 -11.90 -15.69 -17.49
C ASN A 221 -12.39 -17.15 -17.41
N GLN A 222 -11.82 -17.96 -16.53
CA GLN A 222 -12.35 -19.27 -16.16
C GLN A 222 -13.50 -19.00 -15.19
N VAL A 223 -14.65 -18.65 -15.75
CA VAL A 223 -15.90 -18.51 -15.03
C VAL A 223 -16.59 -19.86 -15.11
N GLU A 224 -16.91 -20.45 -13.96
CA GLU A 224 -17.98 -21.46 -13.88
C GLU A 224 -19.32 -20.87 -14.34
#